data_AF-A0A352KVD2-F1
#
_entry.id   AF-A0A352KVD2-F1
#
_cell.length_a   1.000
_cell.length_b   1.000
_cell.length_c   1.000
_cell.angle_alpha   90.00
_cell.angle_beta   90.00
_cell.angle_gamma   90.00
#
_symmetry.space_group_name_H-M   'P 1'
#
loop_
_entity.id
_entity.type
_entity.pdbx_description
1 polymer ?
#
loop_
_entity_poly.entity_id
_entity_poly.type
_entity_poly.pdbx_seq_one_letter_code
_entity_poly.pdbx_strand_id
1 'polypeptide(L)'
;GSLKQESELRLDTVTAMRTGGSAGPAITPGSAATSHLFQRVSSTDAATRMPPEGRPLEPAQLQLLEEWLNHGAQPSAQDLPEADPLAHWAFQPPLKAPLPAAAPTVTAASAHPGSAAIDSFISDKLRSAGITPLPAADKPTLLRRAYLDLIGLPPTPAELSAFL
;
A
#
# COMPACT_ATOMS: atom_id res chain seq x y z
N GLY A 1 15.44 -9.19 -5.35
CA GLY A 1 14.20 -8.79 -4.64
C GLY A 1 13.03 -9.53 -5.23
N SER A 2 11.80 -9.20 -4.84
CA SER A 2 10.59 -9.86 -5.34
C SER A 2 10.39 -9.72 -6.87
N LEU A 3 10.71 -8.56 -7.45
CA LEU A 3 10.47 -8.26 -8.88
C LEU A 3 11.55 -8.77 -9.85
N LYS A 4 12.83 -8.67 -9.45
CA LYS A 4 13.97 -9.12 -10.25
C LYS A 4 14.97 -9.82 -9.35
N GLN A 5 15.33 -11.02 -9.76
CA GLN A 5 16.29 -11.88 -9.09
C GLN A 5 17.43 -12.15 -10.06
N GLU A 6 18.65 -12.01 -9.58
CA GLU A 6 19.80 -12.56 -10.27
C GLU A 6 19.97 -14.01 -9.81
N SER A 7 20.19 -14.93 -10.75
CA SER A 7 20.37 -16.36 -10.48
C SER A 7 19.22 -17.03 -9.71
N GLU A 8 17.99 -16.52 -9.85
CA GLU A 8 16.78 -17.01 -9.14
C GLU A 8 16.95 -17.00 -7.60
N LEU A 9 17.88 -16.19 -7.08
CA LEU A 9 18.23 -16.17 -5.66
C LEU A 9 17.39 -15.14 -4.90
N ARG A 10 16.75 -15.59 -3.82
CA ARG A 10 16.04 -14.76 -2.84
C ARG A 10 16.66 -14.89 -1.46
N LEU A 11 16.92 -13.75 -0.82
CA LEU A 11 17.55 -13.63 0.50
C LEU A 11 16.65 -12.91 1.51
N ASP A 12 15.35 -12.80 1.24
CA ASP A 12 14.41 -12.08 2.10
C ASP A 12 13.71 -12.99 3.11
N THR A 13 13.70 -14.32 2.88
CA THR A 13 13.25 -15.29 3.87
C THR A 13 14.26 -16.41 4.08
N VAL A 14 14.31 -16.97 5.28
CA VAL A 14 15.15 -18.14 5.57
C VAL A 14 14.78 -19.32 4.68
N THR A 15 13.48 -19.50 4.42
CA THR A 15 13.00 -20.56 3.51
C THR A 15 13.57 -20.37 2.11
N ALA A 16 13.54 -19.14 1.58
CA ALA A 16 14.13 -18.85 0.27
C ALA A 16 15.66 -19.01 0.26
N MET A 17 16.36 -18.61 1.33
CA MET A 17 17.80 -18.81 1.46
C MET A 17 18.17 -20.31 1.46
N ARG A 18 17.34 -21.17 2.05
CA ARG A 18 17.52 -22.64 2.06
C ARG A 18 17.25 -23.25 0.69
N THR A 19 16.22 -22.79 -0.02
CA THR A 19 15.97 -23.19 -1.42
C THR A 19 17.14 -22.77 -2.31
N GLY A 20 17.66 -21.56 -2.08
CA GLY A 20 18.78 -21.02 -2.83
C GLY A 20 18.40 -20.55 -4.24
N GLY A 21 19.38 -20.54 -5.14
CA GLY A 21 19.19 -20.17 -6.55
C GLY A 21 19.84 -21.19 -7.47
N SER A 22 20.22 -20.76 -8.67
CA SER A 22 20.84 -21.63 -9.69
C SER A 22 22.15 -22.30 -9.25
N ALA A 23 22.84 -21.75 -8.25
CA ALA A 23 24.06 -22.31 -7.66
C ALA A 23 23.78 -23.23 -6.44
N GLY A 24 22.52 -23.52 -6.14
CA GLY A 24 22.10 -24.29 -4.97
C GLY A 24 21.77 -23.43 -3.74
N PRO A 25 21.60 -24.06 -2.56
CA PRO A 25 21.24 -23.41 -1.30
C PRO A 25 22.19 -22.27 -0.93
N ALA A 26 21.64 -21.11 -0.56
CA ALA A 26 22.47 -19.99 -0.09
C ALA A 26 22.95 -20.23 1.34
N ILE A 27 22.13 -20.87 2.17
CA ILE A 27 22.48 -21.25 3.55
C ILE A 27 22.27 -22.74 3.79
N THR A 28 23.15 -23.31 4.61
CA THR A 28 23.07 -24.68 5.11
C THR A 28 22.90 -24.61 6.62
N PRO A 29 21.67 -24.77 7.14
CA PRO A 29 21.40 -24.77 8.57
C PRO A 29 22.32 -25.72 9.34
N GLY A 30 22.95 -25.22 10.41
CA GLY A 30 23.85 -25.99 11.27
C GLY A 30 25.33 -25.90 10.89
N SER A 31 25.69 -25.25 9.77
CA SER A 31 27.08 -25.06 9.39
C SER A 31 27.29 -23.80 8.56
N ALA A 32 27.91 -22.79 9.18
CA ALA A 32 28.33 -21.57 8.49
C ALA A 32 29.41 -21.87 7.43
N ALA A 33 30.34 -22.79 7.70
CA ALA A 33 31.44 -23.13 6.80
C ALA A 33 30.97 -23.67 5.43
N THR A 34 29.84 -24.38 5.40
CA THR A 34 29.25 -24.94 4.18
C THR A 34 28.20 -24.02 3.55
N SER A 35 27.88 -22.88 4.18
CA SER A 35 26.89 -21.94 3.68
C SER A 35 27.55 -21.01 2.66
N HIS A 36 27.10 -21.05 1.39
CA HIS A 36 27.65 -20.22 0.32
C HIS A 36 27.55 -18.72 0.63
N LEU A 37 26.45 -18.28 1.26
CA LEU A 37 26.26 -16.90 1.69
C LEU A 37 27.40 -16.46 2.62
N PHE A 38 27.73 -17.28 3.62
CA PHE A 38 28.78 -16.98 4.60
C PHE A 38 30.15 -16.89 3.95
N GLN A 39 30.50 -17.88 3.11
CA GLN A 39 31.76 -17.90 2.35
C GLN A 39 31.97 -16.63 1.52
N ARG A 40 30.90 -16.10 0.92
CA ARG A 40 30.97 -14.88 0.10
C ARG A 40 31.16 -13.64 0.95
N VAL A 41 30.44 -13.49 2.06
CA VAL A 41 30.55 -12.29 2.91
C VAL A 41 31.82 -12.28 3.78
N SER A 42 32.40 -13.45 4.05
CA SER A 42 33.65 -13.59 4.82
C SER A 42 34.91 -13.65 3.95
N SER A 43 34.79 -13.66 2.61
CA SER A 43 35.94 -13.77 1.71
C SER A 43 36.82 -12.52 1.76
N THR A 44 38.14 -12.71 1.71
CA THR A 44 39.13 -11.63 1.57
C THR A 44 39.46 -11.31 0.12
N ASP A 45 39.10 -12.18 -0.83
CA ASP A 45 39.35 -12.00 -2.25
C ASP A 45 38.30 -11.07 -2.87
N ALA A 46 38.76 -9.97 -3.47
CA ALA A 46 37.89 -8.95 -4.06
C ALA A 46 37.04 -9.48 -5.22
N ALA A 47 37.47 -10.54 -5.93
CA ALA A 47 36.70 -11.10 -7.02
C ALA A 47 35.50 -11.94 -6.57
N THR A 48 35.53 -12.45 -5.33
CA THR A 48 34.52 -13.38 -4.79
C THR A 48 33.76 -12.82 -3.60
N ARG A 49 34.31 -11.82 -2.91
CA ARG A 49 33.72 -11.19 -1.73
C ARG A 49 32.42 -10.45 -2.05
N MET A 50 31.46 -10.59 -1.14
CA MET A 50 30.24 -9.79 -1.09
C MET A 50 30.26 -8.84 0.13
N PRO A 51 29.85 -7.57 0.00
CA PRO A 51 29.44 -6.93 -1.25
C PRO A 51 30.65 -6.67 -2.18
N PRO A 52 30.46 -6.75 -3.52
CA PRO A 52 31.55 -6.60 -4.49
C PRO A 52 32.03 -5.16 -4.53
N GLU A 53 31.08 -4.22 -4.44
CA GLU A 53 31.29 -2.81 -4.23
C GLU A 53 30.73 -2.43 -2.86
N GLY A 54 31.52 -1.72 -2.06
CA GLY A 54 31.09 -1.23 -0.74
C GLY A 54 31.90 -1.79 0.42
N ARG A 55 31.47 -1.41 1.63
CA ARG A 55 32.14 -1.78 2.88
C ARG A 55 31.86 -3.25 3.21
N PRO A 56 32.88 -4.06 3.53
CA PRO A 56 32.69 -5.39 4.08
C PRO A 56 31.87 -5.36 5.37
N LEU A 57 31.27 -6.50 5.73
CA LEU A 57 30.63 -6.66 7.02
C LEU A 57 31.67 -6.51 8.14
N GLU A 58 31.27 -5.89 9.23
CA GLU A 58 32.12 -5.77 10.42
C GLU A 58 32.33 -7.16 11.06
N PRO A 59 33.47 -7.40 11.73
CA PRO A 59 33.76 -8.69 12.36
C PRO A 59 32.64 -9.17 13.30
N ALA A 60 32.04 -8.25 14.06
CA ALA A 60 30.92 -8.56 14.94
C ALA A 60 29.66 -9.02 14.19
N GLN A 61 29.41 -8.49 12.99
CA GLN A 61 28.26 -8.90 12.16
C GLN A 61 28.50 -10.28 11.53
N LEU A 62 29.73 -10.56 11.11
CA LEU A 62 30.12 -11.89 10.63
C LEU A 62 29.97 -12.94 11.74
N GLN A 63 30.42 -12.62 12.96
CA GLN A 63 30.28 -13.52 14.11
C GLN A 63 28.81 -13.82 14.42
N LEU A 64 27.94 -12.80 14.45
CA LEU A 64 26.50 -13.01 14.66
C LEU A 64 25.87 -13.89 13.57
N LEU A 65 26.26 -13.68 12.30
CA LEU A 65 25.78 -14.48 11.19
C LEU A 65 26.25 -15.94 11.30
N GLU A 66 27.52 -16.15 11.67
CA GLU A 66 28.10 -17.48 11.92
C GLU A 66 27.33 -18.22 13.02
N GLU A 67 27.13 -17.57 14.16
CA GLU A 67 26.39 -18.13 15.30
C GLU A 67 24.95 -18.47 14.93
N TRP A 68 24.26 -17.60 14.19
CA TRP A 68 22.88 -17.86 13.75
C TRP A 68 22.80 -19.04 12.76
N LEU A 69 23.73 -19.15 11.81
CA LEU A 69 23.80 -20.28 10.88
C LEU A 69 24.06 -21.60 11.63
N ASN A 70 25.00 -21.59 12.58
CA ASN A 70 25.37 -22.75 13.38
C ASN A 70 24.23 -23.17 14.33
N HIS A 71 23.39 -22.24 14.81
CA HIS A 71 22.16 -22.54 15.55
C HIS A 71 20.99 -23.01 14.65
N GLY A 72 21.25 -23.33 13.38
CA GLY A 72 20.25 -23.90 12.48
C GLY A 72 19.43 -22.88 11.72
N ALA A 73 19.87 -21.61 11.68
CA ALA A 73 19.26 -20.55 10.88
C ALA A 73 17.73 -20.55 10.98
N GLN A 74 17.20 -20.42 12.21
CA GLN A 74 15.77 -20.50 12.44
C GLN A 74 15.07 -19.21 11.98
N PRO A 75 13.95 -19.32 11.24
CA PRO A 75 13.15 -18.16 10.86
C PRO A 75 12.53 -17.50 12.11
N SER A 76 12.49 -16.17 12.13
CA SER A 76 11.74 -15.42 13.13
C SER A 76 10.26 -15.38 12.76
N ALA A 77 9.39 -14.95 13.68
CA ALA A 77 7.98 -14.72 13.38
C ALA A 77 7.77 -13.63 12.31
N GLN A 78 8.79 -12.81 12.06
CA GLN A 78 8.80 -11.73 11.07
C GLN A 78 9.47 -12.15 9.75
N ASP A 79 9.83 -13.42 9.58
CA ASP A 79 10.39 -13.98 8.35
C ASP A 79 9.30 -14.15 7.27
N LEU A 80 8.71 -13.03 6.87
CA LEU A 80 7.67 -12.97 5.85
C LEU A 80 8.29 -12.54 4.52
N PRO A 81 7.92 -13.18 3.40
CA PRO A 81 8.42 -12.77 2.11
C PRO A 81 8.00 -11.34 1.81
N GLU A 82 8.90 -10.59 1.18
CA GLU A 82 8.57 -9.26 0.69
C GLU A 82 7.36 -9.37 -0.24
N ALA A 83 6.33 -8.56 0.05
CA ALA A 83 5.11 -8.52 -0.75
C ALA A 83 5.44 -8.11 -2.18
N ASP A 84 4.67 -8.62 -3.14
CA ASP A 84 4.79 -8.18 -4.53
C ASP A 84 4.51 -6.66 -4.61
N PRO A 85 5.46 -5.83 -5.07
CA PRO A 85 5.25 -4.40 -5.22
C PRO A 85 4.04 -4.09 -6.12
N LEU A 86 3.71 -4.95 -7.08
CA LEU A 86 2.54 -4.80 -7.94
C LEU A 86 1.22 -4.99 -7.18
N ALA A 87 1.23 -5.60 -5.98
CA ALA A 87 0.07 -5.69 -5.11
C ALA A 87 -0.28 -4.35 -4.44
N HIS A 88 0.59 -3.33 -4.53
CA HIS A 88 0.28 -2.01 -4.01
C HIS A 88 -0.90 -1.38 -4.78
N TRP A 89 -1.82 -0.72 -4.06
CA TRP A 89 -3.09 -0.20 -4.61
C TRP A 89 -2.90 0.72 -5.83
N ALA A 90 -1.79 1.46 -5.89
CA ALA A 90 -1.49 2.38 -7.00
C ALA A 90 -1.17 1.68 -8.32
N PHE A 91 -0.79 0.40 -8.30
CA PHE A 91 -0.51 -0.42 -9.48
C PHE A 91 -1.66 -1.36 -9.86
N GLN A 92 -2.74 -1.34 -9.08
CA GLN A 92 -3.94 -2.11 -9.37
C GLN A 92 -4.92 -1.25 -10.19
N PRO A 93 -5.54 -1.79 -11.25
CA PRO A 93 -6.55 -1.06 -11.98
C PRO A 93 -7.73 -0.72 -11.06
N PRO A 94 -8.23 0.52 -11.05
CA PRO A 94 -9.37 0.88 -10.22
C PRO A 94 -10.60 0.10 -10.66
N LEU A 95 -11.18 -0.67 -9.74
CA LEU A 95 -12.41 -1.41 -9.96
C LEU A 95 -13.62 -0.59 -9.49
N LYS A 96 -14.67 -0.56 -10.31
CA LYS A 96 -15.92 0.11 -9.94
C LYS A 96 -16.60 -0.67 -8.81
N ALA A 97 -16.73 -0.04 -7.64
CA ALA A 97 -17.46 -0.64 -6.52
C ALA A 97 -18.96 -0.80 -6.89
N PRO A 98 -19.60 -1.91 -6.47
CA PRO A 98 -21.04 -2.05 -6.60
C PRO A 98 -21.75 -0.98 -5.74
N LEU A 99 -22.84 -0.43 -6.26
CA LEU A 99 -23.65 0.53 -5.51
C LEU A 99 -24.38 -0.18 -4.35
N PRO A 100 -24.59 0.48 -3.20
CA PRO A 100 -25.39 -0.09 -2.12
C PRO A 100 -26.81 -0.41 -2.60
N ALA A 101 -27.37 -1.54 -2.18
CA ALA A 101 -28.70 -1.99 -2.63
C ALA A 101 -29.83 -1.02 -2.25
N ALA A 102 -29.62 -0.20 -1.22
CA ALA A 102 -30.56 0.80 -0.72
C ALA A 102 -30.27 2.22 -1.25
N ALA A 103 -29.54 2.32 -2.38
CA ALA A 103 -29.34 3.54 -3.13
C ALA A 103 -30.70 4.05 -3.65
N PRO A 104 -31.04 5.35 -3.51
CA PRO A 104 -32.16 5.91 -4.26
C PRO A 104 -31.88 5.70 -5.75
N THR A 105 -32.90 5.28 -6.50
CA THR A 105 -32.79 5.01 -7.94
C THR A 105 -32.21 6.23 -8.64
N VAL A 106 -30.97 6.14 -9.10
CA VAL A 106 -30.34 7.17 -9.94
C VAL A 106 -31.10 7.16 -11.26
N THR A 107 -32.19 7.91 -11.35
CA THR A 107 -32.91 8.11 -12.60
C THR A 107 -32.10 9.07 -13.47
N ALA A 108 -32.21 8.97 -14.79
CA ALA A 108 -31.56 9.89 -15.74
C ALA A 108 -31.95 11.38 -15.51
N ALA A 109 -32.91 11.67 -14.62
CA ALA A 109 -33.32 12.99 -14.18
C ALA A 109 -32.48 13.57 -13.01
N SER A 110 -31.57 12.79 -12.40
CA SER A 110 -30.60 13.37 -11.46
C SER A 110 -29.63 14.24 -12.26
N ALA A 111 -29.64 15.55 -11.99
CA ALA A 111 -28.90 16.56 -12.73
C ALA A 111 -27.41 16.21 -12.96
N HIS A 112 -26.82 15.40 -12.07
CA HIS A 112 -25.48 14.84 -12.22
C HIS A 112 -25.44 13.34 -11.84
N PRO A 113 -25.31 12.41 -12.80
CA PRO A 113 -25.25 10.97 -12.53
C PRO A 113 -24.08 10.55 -11.62
N GLY A 114 -22.97 11.30 -11.66
CA GLY A 114 -21.80 11.05 -10.81
C GLY A 114 -22.01 11.41 -9.33
N SER A 115 -22.75 12.48 -9.03
CA SER A 115 -23.06 12.84 -7.65
C SER A 115 -24.05 11.86 -7.03
N ALA A 116 -25.05 11.42 -7.79
CA ALA A 116 -26.06 10.47 -7.32
C ALA A 116 -25.47 9.11 -6.89
N ALA A 117 -24.40 8.65 -7.56
CA ALA A 117 -23.66 7.46 -7.16
C ALA A 117 -22.95 7.67 -5.80
N ILE A 118 -22.29 8.81 -5.61
CA ILE A 118 -21.61 9.17 -4.36
C ILE A 118 -22.62 9.34 -3.22
N ASP A 119 -23.72 10.03 -3.49
CA ASP A 119 -24.80 10.29 -2.54
C ASP A 119 -25.43 8.99 -2.01
N SER A 120 -25.43 7.92 -2.80
CA SER A 120 -25.91 6.61 -2.37
C SER A 120 -25.06 6.00 -1.25
N PHE A 121 -23.73 6.12 -1.33
CA PHE A 121 -22.82 5.66 -0.28
C PHE A 121 -22.95 6.51 0.98
N ILE A 122 -23.10 7.82 0.83
CA ILE A 122 -23.33 8.73 1.95
C ILE A 122 -24.65 8.37 2.65
N SER A 123 -25.71 8.19 1.88
CA SER A 123 -27.04 7.83 2.41
C SER A 123 -27.02 6.50 3.14
N ASP A 124 -26.30 5.50 2.62
CA ASP A 124 -26.13 4.20 3.28
C ASP A 124 -25.42 4.34 4.61
N LYS A 125 -24.33 5.12 4.66
CA LYS A 125 -23.59 5.36 5.90
C LYS A 125 -24.44 6.12 6.92
N LEU A 126 -25.15 7.18 6.51
CA LEU A 126 -26.05 7.94 7.39
C LEU A 126 -27.16 7.05 7.98
N ARG A 127 -27.74 6.17 7.16
CA ARG A 127 -28.75 5.20 7.61
C ARG A 127 -28.18 4.23 8.63
N SER A 128 -27.01 3.64 8.38
CA SER A 128 -26.34 2.74 9.35
C SER A 128 -25.98 3.44 10.66
N ALA A 129 -25.76 4.75 10.62
CA ALA A 129 -25.50 5.58 11.79
C ALA A 129 -26.77 6.13 12.46
N GLY A 130 -27.97 5.87 11.91
CA GLY A 130 -29.24 6.41 12.43
C GLY A 130 -29.40 7.93 12.27
N ILE A 131 -28.64 8.55 11.37
CA ILE A 131 -28.66 10.00 11.14
C ILE A 131 -29.64 10.32 10.02
N THR A 132 -30.58 11.24 10.30
CA THR A 132 -31.53 11.75 9.29
C THR A 132 -31.00 13.05 8.69
N PRO A 133 -30.85 13.15 7.35
CA PRO A 133 -30.43 14.40 6.72
C PRO A 133 -31.44 15.52 6.95
N LEU A 134 -30.95 16.77 7.01
CA LEU A 134 -31.83 17.94 6.97
C LEU A 134 -32.47 18.08 5.57
N PRO A 135 -33.66 18.70 5.48
CA PRO A 135 -34.24 19.06 4.20
C PRO A 135 -33.31 20.02 3.43
N ALA A 136 -33.47 20.04 2.11
CA ALA A 136 -32.76 20.99 1.26
C ALA A 136 -33.06 22.43 1.72
N ALA A 137 -32.03 23.27 1.73
CA ALA A 137 -32.19 24.68 2.05
C ALA A 137 -33.08 25.38 1.02
N ASP A 138 -33.83 26.37 1.46
CA ASP A 138 -34.65 27.22 0.59
C ASP A 138 -33.78 28.02 -0.39
N LYS A 139 -34.35 28.34 -1.56
CA LYS A 139 -33.63 29.10 -2.61
C LYS A 139 -32.97 30.39 -2.10
N PRO A 140 -33.61 31.25 -1.28
CA PRO A 140 -32.96 32.44 -0.71
C PRO A 140 -31.71 32.12 0.10
N THR A 141 -31.77 31.08 0.95
CA THR A 141 -30.64 30.64 1.77
C THR A 141 -29.50 30.09 0.91
N LEU A 142 -29.82 29.32 -0.13
CA LEU A 142 -28.82 28.82 -1.08
C LEU A 142 -28.10 29.97 -1.80
N LEU A 143 -28.85 30.95 -2.32
CA LEU A 143 -28.29 32.11 -2.99
C LEU A 143 -27.38 32.90 -2.05
N ARG A 144 -27.83 33.15 -0.82
CA ARG A 144 -27.03 33.87 0.18
C ARG A 144 -25.72 33.14 0.50
N ARG A 145 -25.75 31.82 0.66
CA ARG A 145 -24.54 31.01 0.92
C ARG A 145 -23.57 31.10 -0.25
N ALA A 146 -24.06 30.90 -1.48
CA ALA A 146 -23.23 31.01 -2.68
C ALA A 146 -22.58 32.39 -2.83
N TYR A 147 -23.33 33.47 -2.59
CA TYR A 147 -22.82 34.84 -2.64
C TYR A 147 -21.74 35.13 -1.59
N LEU A 148 -21.96 34.68 -0.35
CA LEU A 148 -20.99 34.83 0.72
C LEU A 148 -19.72 33.99 0.47
N ASP A 149 -19.88 32.76 -0.03
CA ASP A 149 -18.74 31.86 -0.28
C ASP A 149 -17.90 32.31 -1.49
N LEU A 150 -18.55 32.79 -2.56
CA LEU A 150 -17.86 33.16 -3.80
C LEU A 150 -17.36 34.61 -3.83
N ILE A 151 -18.14 35.55 -3.27
CA ILE A 151 -17.91 37.00 -3.41
C ILE A 151 -17.67 37.67 -2.04
N GLY A 152 -18.08 37.04 -0.93
CA GLY A 152 -17.92 37.60 0.42
C GLY A 152 -18.94 38.66 0.79
N LEU A 153 -19.92 38.95 -0.07
CA LEU A 153 -20.98 39.93 0.14
C LEU A 153 -22.35 39.26 0.03
N PRO A 154 -23.37 39.68 0.81
CA PRO A 154 -24.72 39.15 0.67
C PRO A 154 -25.39 39.63 -0.64
N PRO A 155 -26.32 38.85 -1.21
CA PRO A 155 -27.04 39.25 -2.42
C PRO A 155 -27.92 40.48 -2.16
N THR A 156 -28.03 41.35 -3.14
CA THR A 156 -28.96 42.48 -3.11
C THR A 156 -30.41 42.00 -3.24
N PRO A 157 -31.41 42.79 -2.79
CA PRO A 157 -32.82 42.44 -2.97
C PRO A 157 -33.20 42.17 -4.43
N ALA A 158 -32.61 42.91 -5.38
CA ALA A 158 -32.83 42.74 -6.80
C ALA A 158 -32.31 41.37 -7.30
N GLU A 159 -31.09 40.99 -6.93
CA GLU A 159 -30.51 39.69 -7.28
C GLU A 159 -31.29 38.51 -6.66
N LEU A 160 -31.76 38.68 -5.42
CA LEU A 160 -32.60 37.68 -4.76
C LEU A 160 -33.94 37.50 -5.49
N SER A 161 -34.58 38.60 -5.89
CA SER A 161 -35.82 38.54 -6.66
C SER A 161 -35.65 37.94 -8.06
N ALA A 162 -34.49 38.12 -8.69
CA ALA A 162 -34.20 37.55 -10.01
C ALA A 162 -33.95 36.03 -9.97
N PHE A 163 -33.57 35.48 -8.81
CA PHE A 163 -33.24 34.07 -8.64
C PHE A 163 -34.42 33.17 -8.23
N LEU A 164 -35.43 33.75 -7.58
CA LEU A 164 -36.58 33.02 -7.03
C LEU A 164 -37.58 32.57 -8.11
#